data_AF-A0A8J4WUF3-F1
#
_entry.id   AF-A0A8J4WUF3-F1
#
_cell.length_a   1.000
_cell.length_b   1.000
_cell.length_c   1.000
_cell.angle_alpha   90.00
_cell.angle_beta   90.00
_cell.angle_gamma   90.00
#
_symmetry.space_group_name_H-M   'P 1'
#
loop_
_entity.id
_entity.type
_entity.pdbx_description
1 polymer ?
#
loop_
_entity_poly.entity_id
_entity_poly.type
_entity_poly.pdbx_seq_one_letter_code
_entity_poly.pdbx_strand_id
1 'polypeptide(L)' 'ASTVSYWLSKGASPEKLLLGFPTYGRTFRLTSSLMGPGAPTNGPADAGPYTRDAGYWSYYE' A
#
# COMPACT_ATOMS: atom_id res chain seq x y z
N ALA A 1 -11.09 -11.33 -8.13
CA ALA A 1 -10.30 -12.42 -7.51
C ALA A 1 -9.05 -11.81 -6.90
N SER A 2 -8.61 -12.26 -5.73
CA SER A 2 -7.36 -11.76 -5.12
C SER A 2 -6.13 -12.31 -5.85
N THR A 3 -4.98 -11.65 -5.74
CA THR A 3 -3.70 -12.12 -6.31
C THR A 3 -3.35 -13.53 -5.84
N VAL A 4 -3.65 -13.86 -4.58
CA VAL A 4 -3.44 -15.21 -4.02
C VAL A 4 -4.33 -16.23 -4.75
N SER A 5 -5.62 -15.96 -4.91
CA SER A 5 -6.54 -16.84 -5.65
C SER A 5 -6.10 -17.05 -7.10
N TYR A 6 -5.54 -16.02 -7.74
CA TYR A 6 -5.01 -16.13 -9.10
C TYR A 6 -3.86 -17.15 -9.17
N TRP A 7 -2.86 -17.02 -8.31
CA TRP A 7 -1.72 -17.94 -8.29
C TRP A 7 -2.13 -19.37 -7.98
N LEU A 8 -3.04 -19.56 -7.02
CA LEU A 8 -3.60 -20.87 -6.71
C LEU A 8 -4.34 -21.48 -7.91
N SER A 9 -5.14 -20.68 -8.64
CA SER A 9 -5.84 -21.14 -9.85
C SER A 9 -4.90 -21.52 -11.00
N LYS A 10 -3.67 -21.00 -10.98
CA LYS A 10 -2.61 -21.30 -11.96
C LYS A 10 -1.73 -22.48 -11.55
N GLY A 11 -2.07 -23.18 -10.46
CA GLY A 11 -1.35 -24.38 -10.02
C GLY A 11 -0.14 -24.09 -9.12
N ALA A 12 -0.01 -22.88 -8.58
CA ALA A 12 1.00 -22.62 -7.56
C ALA A 12 0.68 -23.44 -6.30
N SER A 13 1.69 -24.14 -5.76
CA SER A 13 1.46 -24.93 -4.54
C SER A 13 1.38 -23.98 -3.32
N PRO A 14 0.30 -24.05 -2.51
CA PRO A 14 0.03 -23.06 -1.45
C PRO A 14 1.17 -22.91 -0.45
N GLU A 15 1.81 -24.01 -0.06
CA GLU A 15 2.88 -24.06 0.92
C GLU A 15 4.19 -23.41 0.44
N LYS A 16 4.30 -23.12 -0.86
CA LYS A 16 5.43 -22.41 -1.45
C LYS A 16 5.12 -20.93 -1.73
N LEU A 17 3.90 -20.47 -1.46
CA LEU A 17 3.52 -19.07 -1.63
C LEU A 17 3.92 -18.26 -0.39
N LEU A 18 4.96 -17.45 -0.53
CA LEU A 18 5.36 -16.49 0.49
C LEU A 18 4.53 -15.22 0.37
N LEU A 19 3.68 -14.98 1.37
CA LEU A 19 2.88 -13.76 1.44
C LEU A 19 3.69 -12.63 2.08
N GLY A 20 3.84 -11.52 1.36
CA GLY A 20 4.50 -10.32 1.88
C GLY A 20 3.60 -9.54 2.83
N PHE A 21 4.18 -9.10 3.96
CA PHE A 21 3.53 -8.22 4.93
C PHE A 21 4.32 -6.91 5.00
N PRO A 22 3.82 -5.82 4.40
CA PRO A 22 4.53 -4.56 4.40
C PRO A 22 4.48 -3.89 5.77
N THR A 23 5.63 -3.42 6.25
CA THR A 23 5.77 -2.59 7.46
C THR A 23 5.79 -1.09 7.12
N TYR A 24 5.14 -0.72 6.02
CA TYR A 24 5.03 0.63 5.49
C TYR A 24 3.65 0.85 4.85
N GLY A 25 3.28 2.11 4.67
CA GLY A 25 2.07 2.55 3.98
C GLY A 25 2.38 3.39 2.76
N ARG A 26 1.42 3.47 1.84
CA ARG A 26 1.39 4.48 0.77
C ARG A 26 0.45 5.60 1.19
N THR A 27 0.93 6.84 1.07
CA THR A 27 0.25 8.02 1.59
C THR A 27 -0.07 9.00 0.47
N PHE A 28 -1.18 9.73 0.62
CA PHE A 28 -1.72 10.62 -0.40
C PHE A 28 -2.12 11.95 0.23
N ARG A 29 -1.99 13.03 -0.53
CA ARG A 29 -2.48 14.36 -0.12
C ARG A 29 -3.93 14.53 -0.59
N LEU A 30 -4.84 14.72 0.36
CA LEU A 30 -6.25 15.00 0.08
C LEU A 30 -6.44 16.41 -0.46
N THR A 31 -7.42 16.61 -1.34
CA THR A 31 -7.78 17.95 -1.84
C THR A 31 -8.82 18.67 -0.99
N SER A 32 -9.44 17.97 -0.04
CA SER A 32 -10.48 18.48 0.84
C SER A 32 -10.43 17.75 2.20
N SER A 33 -11.34 18.10 3.11
CA SER A 33 -11.51 17.39 4.38
C SER A 33 -12.26 16.05 4.25
N LEU A 34 -12.67 15.64 3.04
CA LEU A 34 -13.30 14.34 2.80
C LEU A 34 -12.27 13.22 2.97
N MET A 35 -12.55 12.29 3.89
CA MET A 35 -11.67 11.18 4.23
C MET A 35 -12.32 9.84 3.86
N GLY A 36 -11.49 8.83 3.60
CA GLY A 36 -11.92 7.46 3.34
C GLY A 36 -11.44 6.90 1.99
N PRO A 37 -11.67 5.61 1.72
CA PRO A 37 -11.31 4.99 0.45
C PRO A 37 -11.95 5.71 -0.74
N GLY A 38 -11.14 6.07 -1.73
CA GLY A 38 -11.61 6.77 -2.93
C GLY A 38 -11.81 8.28 -2.79
N ALA A 39 -11.48 8.88 -1.65
CA ALA A 39 -11.50 10.33 -1.49
C ALA A 39 -10.59 11.03 -2.52
N PRO A 40 -10.95 12.23 -3.03
CA PRO A 40 -10.13 12.95 -4.00
C PRO A 40 -8.74 13.32 -3.47
N THR A 41 -7.71 13.08 -4.28
CA THR A 41 -6.30 13.38 -3.97
C THR A 41 -5.65 14.18 -5.10
N ASN A 42 -4.58 14.93 -4.79
CA ASN A 42 -3.77 15.62 -5.80
C ASN A 42 -2.34 15.09 -5.91
N GLY A 43 -2.09 13.88 -5.38
CA GLY A 43 -0.79 13.21 -5.49
C GLY A 43 -0.32 12.56 -4.20
N PRO A 44 0.97 12.17 -4.14
CA PRO A 44 1.57 11.60 -2.94
C PRO A 44 1.57 12.61 -1.78
N ALA A 45 1.52 12.11 -0.54
CA ALA A 45 1.78 12.94 0.63
C ALA A 45 3.26 13.33 0.71
N ASP A 46 3.58 14.31 1.55
CA ASP A 46 4.96 14.71 1.77
C ASP A 46 5.82 13.54 2.27
N ALA A 47 7.10 13.60 1.91
CA ALA A 47 8.07 12.63 2.38
C ALA A 47 8.18 12.67 3.91
N GLY A 48 8.16 11.51 4.55
CA GLY A 48 8.31 11.43 5.99
C GLY A 48 9.73 11.76 6.45
N PRO A 49 9.93 12.05 7.75
CA PRO A 49 11.19 12.57 8.28
C PRO A 49 12.36 11.58 8.14
N TYR A 50 12.05 10.28 8.14
CA TYR A 50 13.05 9.21 8.10
C TYR A 50 13.20 8.58 6.71
N THR A 51 12.11 8.14 6.07
CA THR A 51 12.22 7.45 4.78
C THR A 51 12.54 8.41 3.64
N ARG A 52 12.10 9.68 3.77
CA ARG A 52 12.38 10.77 2.82
C ARG A 52 11.92 10.48 1.39
N ASP A 53 10.91 9.63 1.23
CA ASP A 53 10.28 9.32 -0.04
C ASP A 53 8.80 9.74 -0.03
N ALA A 54 8.37 10.51 -1.04
CA ALA A 54 7.03 11.07 -1.08
C ALA A 54 6.00 9.96 -1.30
N GLY A 55 4.92 9.98 -0.51
CA GLY A 55 3.88 8.98 -0.59
C GLY A 55 4.29 7.59 -0.08
N TYR A 56 5.40 7.48 0.64
CA TYR A 56 5.86 6.24 1.27
C TYR A 56 6.22 6.50 2.72
N TRP A 57 5.48 5.91 3.65
CA TRP A 57 5.72 6.09 5.07
C TRP A 57 6.01 4.76 5.77
N SER A 58 7.11 4.66 6.51
CA SER A 58 7.38 3.48 7.35
C SER A 58 6.45 3.44 8.57
N TYR A 59 6.31 2.27 9.21
CA TYR A 59 5.47 2.13 10.40
C TYR A 59 5.83 3.09 11.55
N TYR A 60 7.10 3.47 11.69
CA TYR A 60 7.59 4.31 12.78
C TYR A 60 7.77 5.78 12.41
N GLU A 61 7.41 6.17 11.18
CA GLU A 61 7.61 7.56 10.75
C GLU A 61 6.97 8.60 11.66
#